data_AF-A0ABD6F2Q9-F1
#
_entry.id   AF-A0ABD6F2Q9-F1
#
_cell.length_a   1.000
_cell.length_b   1.000
_cell.length_c   1.000
_cell.angle_alpha   90.00
_cell.angle_beta   90.00
_cell.angle_gamma   90.00
#
_symmetry.space_group_name_H-M   'P 1'
#
loop_
_entity.id
_entity.type
_entity.pdbx_description
1 polymer ?
#
loop_
_entity_poly.entity_id
_entity_poly.type
_entity_poly.pdbx_seq_one_letter_code
_entity_poly.pdbx_strand_id
1 'polypeptide(L)'
;MLVSVFVCTYFFKKPFNVLHLHNFTDDGGSVFEGAIQTSLIRPEPDTPLSIESPTRNLDLDAGQDIEITSGAGEIQISSLLDLVLNSKQGDIRFESNSVYLSGLQPSDGRGSMQYQLCICQSGRLFMAPQSADCRADRTICE
;
A
#
# COMPACT_ATOMS: atom_id res chain seq x y z
N MET A 1 20.77 -7.91 1.13
CA MET A 1 19.51 -7.51 1.78
C MET A 1 18.45 -8.44 1.24
N LEU A 2 17.88 -9.30 2.09
CA LEU A 2 16.96 -10.36 1.69
C LEU A 2 15.54 -9.79 1.67
N VAL A 3 14.92 -9.75 0.50
CA VAL A 3 13.48 -9.49 0.37
C VAL A 3 12.79 -10.84 0.53
N SER A 4 12.26 -11.09 1.73
CA SER A 4 11.49 -12.30 2.00
C SER A 4 10.06 -12.05 1.58
N VAL A 5 9.65 -12.56 0.41
CA VAL A 5 8.22 -12.63 0.05
C VAL A 5 7.65 -13.81 0.84
N PHE A 6 6.91 -13.52 1.90
CA PHE A 6 6.27 -14.54 2.72
C PHE A 6 4.96 -14.97 2.07
N VAL A 7 4.99 -16.09 1.35
CA VAL A 7 3.76 -16.86 1.14
C VAL A 7 3.53 -17.65 2.43
N CYS A 8 2.55 -17.24 3.23
CA CYS A 8 2.32 -17.80 4.55
C CYS A 8 1.98 -19.30 4.49
N THR A 9 2.98 -20.15 4.73
CA THR A 9 2.82 -21.35 5.57
C THR A 9 4.17 -21.70 6.21
N TYR A 10 4.23 -21.53 7.54
CA TYR A 10 5.29 -21.93 8.49
C TYR A 10 6.58 -21.08 8.58
N PHE A 11 6.69 -20.42 9.75
CA PHE A 11 7.83 -19.75 10.37
C PHE A 11 9.18 -20.47 10.17
N PHE A 12 10.26 -19.77 9.83
CA PHE A 12 11.61 -20.18 10.26
C PHE A 12 12.57 -19.02 10.53
N LYS A 13 13.19 -19.10 11.72
CA LYS A 13 14.30 -18.32 12.23
C LYS A 13 15.54 -19.21 12.16
N LYS A 14 16.48 -18.96 11.22
CA LYS A 14 17.95 -19.24 11.22
C LYS A 14 18.52 -19.42 9.79
N PRO A 15 19.83 -19.17 9.57
CA PRO A 15 20.36 -18.86 8.24
C PRO A 15 20.69 -20.13 7.47
N PHE A 16 20.22 -20.22 6.23
CA PHE A 16 20.72 -21.18 5.25
C PHE A 16 21.10 -20.43 3.97
N ASN A 17 22.34 -20.64 3.53
CA ASN A 17 22.86 -20.08 2.29
C ASN A 17 22.35 -20.94 1.12
N VAL A 18 21.63 -20.32 0.19
CA VAL A 18 21.45 -20.87 -1.15
C VAL A 18 22.03 -19.86 -2.14
N LEU A 19 23.28 -20.13 -2.54
CA LEU A 19 23.94 -19.53 -3.70
C LEU A 19 23.56 -20.36 -4.92
N HIS A 20 22.46 -20.05 -5.60
CA HIS A 20 22.26 -20.52 -6.98
C HIS A 20 21.25 -19.61 -7.69
N LEU A 21 21.76 -18.67 -8.50
CA LEU A 21 20.96 -18.00 -9.53
C LEU A 21 20.68 -19.01 -10.65
N HIS A 22 19.49 -19.61 -10.66
CA HIS A 22 19.01 -20.36 -11.82
C HIS A 22 18.09 -19.46 -12.65
N ASN A 23 18.45 -19.24 -13.92
CA ASN A 23 17.49 -18.80 -14.93
C ASN A 23 16.63 -20.01 -15.29
N PHE A 24 15.36 -20.00 -14.90
CA PHE A 24 14.41 -21.05 -15.27
C PHE A 24 13.72 -20.62 -16.57
N THR A 25 14.11 -21.24 -17.69
CA THR A 25 13.51 -21.03 -19.02
C THR A 25 12.71 -22.26 -19.44
N ASP A 26 11.91 -22.83 -18.54
CA ASP A 26 11.05 -23.98 -18.86
C ASP A 26 9.62 -23.51 -19.13
N ASP A 27 9.13 -23.80 -20.34
CA ASP A 27 7.85 -23.32 -20.91
C ASP A 27 6.62 -23.83 -20.13
N GLY A 28 6.82 -24.84 -19.27
CA GLY A 28 5.78 -25.45 -18.43
C GLY A 28 5.58 -24.80 -17.05
N GLY A 29 6.35 -23.77 -16.71
CA GLY A 29 6.40 -23.23 -15.35
C GLY A 29 7.06 -24.18 -14.35
N SER A 30 7.31 -23.69 -13.14
CA SER A 30 7.93 -24.48 -12.07
C SER A 30 7.09 -24.41 -10.80
N VAL A 31 6.85 -25.57 -10.19
CA VAL A 31 6.19 -25.68 -8.89
C VAL A 31 7.27 -25.87 -7.85
N PHE A 32 7.28 -25.00 -6.85
CA PHE A 32 8.21 -25.10 -5.73
C PHE A 32 7.45 -25.58 -4.50
N GLU A 33 7.98 -26.62 -3.86
CA GLU A 33 7.51 -27.04 -2.55
C GLU A 33 8.37 -26.36 -1.48
N GLY A 34 7.79 -25.35 -0.80
CA GLY A 34 8.42 -24.66 0.32
C GLY A 34 8.82 -23.22 0.03
N ALA A 35 9.80 -22.72 0.79
CA ALA A 35 10.25 -21.33 0.71
C ALA A 35 11.33 -21.16 -0.36
N ILE A 36 11.18 -20.12 -1.19
CA ILE A 36 12.19 -19.70 -2.17
C ILE A 36 12.88 -18.46 -1.63
N GLN A 37 14.21 -18.45 -1.69
CA GLN A 37 15.00 -17.30 -1.34
C GLN A 37 15.69 -16.77 -2.59
N THR A 38 15.36 -15.54 -2.99
CA THR A 38 15.98 -14.86 -4.13
C THR A 38 16.24 -13.40 -3.79
N SER A 39 17.22 -12.79 -4.45
CA SER A 39 17.51 -11.36 -4.34
C SER A 39 16.73 -10.51 -5.34
N LEU A 40 16.27 -11.11 -6.44
CA LEU A 40 15.60 -10.41 -7.52
C LEU A 40 14.55 -11.31 -8.16
N ILE A 41 13.36 -10.75 -8.36
CA ILE A 41 12.30 -11.34 -9.17
C ILE A 41 12.06 -10.36 -10.31
N ARG A 42 12.14 -10.84 -11.55
CA ARG A 42 11.96 -10.03 -12.75
C ARG A 42 11.23 -10.87 -13.81
N PRO A 43 10.24 -10.30 -14.53
CA PRO A 43 9.59 -10.99 -15.63
C PRO A 43 10.48 -11.01 -16.88
N GLU A 44 10.09 -11.77 -17.89
CA GLU A 44 10.71 -11.72 -19.21
C GLU A 44 10.43 -10.36 -19.88
N PRO A 45 11.30 -9.90 -20.81
CA PRO A 45 11.04 -8.68 -21.57
C PRO A 45 9.63 -8.68 -22.19
N ASP A 46 8.96 -7.53 -22.12
CA ASP A 46 7.60 -7.32 -22.65
C ASP A 46 6.50 -8.20 -22.02
N THR A 47 6.77 -8.84 -20.88
CA THR A 47 5.77 -9.57 -20.10
C THR A 47 5.54 -8.94 -18.71
N PRO A 48 4.29 -8.94 -18.20
CA PRO A 48 4.01 -8.46 -16.86
C PRO A 48 4.45 -9.49 -15.79
N LEU A 49 4.93 -8.99 -14.65
CA LEU A 49 5.11 -9.80 -13.45
C LEU A 49 3.80 -9.80 -12.65
N SER A 50 3.20 -10.99 -12.46
CA SER A 50 2.04 -11.16 -11.58
C SER A 50 2.43 -11.97 -10.35
N ILE A 51 2.03 -11.49 -9.17
CA ILE A 51 2.18 -12.19 -7.90
C ILE A 51 0.78 -12.30 -7.30
N GLU A 52 0.25 -13.52 -7.22
CA GLU A 52 -1.12 -13.77 -6.79
C GLU A 52 -1.19 -14.86 -5.71
N SER A 53 -2.18 -14.74 -4.83
CA SER A 53 -2.54 -15.76 -3.85
C SER A 53 -4.05 -16.05 -3.98
N PRO A 54 -4.45 -16.99 -4.85
CA PRO A 54 -5.88 -17.19 -5.18
C PRO A 54 -6.72 -17.73 -4.03
N THR A 55 -6.10 -18.44 -3.08
CA THR A 55 -6.80 -19.16 -2.01
C THR A 55 -6.50 -18.64 -0.62
N ARG A 56 -5.50 -17.76 -0.49
CA ARG A 56 -4.96 -17.30 0.78
C ARG A 56 -4.51 -15.85 0.67
N ASN A 57 -3.91 -15.35 1.74
CA ASN A 57 -3.32 -14.03 1.80
C ASN A 57 -2.03 -13.98 0.98
N LEU A 58 -1.72 -12.78 0.49
CA LEU A 58 -0.41 -12.41 -0.03
C LEU A 58 0.17 -11.40 0.96
N ASP A 59 1.26 -11.77 1.63
CA ASP A 59 1.90 -10.95 2.65
C ASP A 59 3.27 -10.44 2.14
N LEU A 60 3.50 -9.14 2.30
CA LEU A 60 4.77 -8.49 1.96
C LEU A 60 5.35 -7.85 3.23
N ASP A 61 6.42 -8.45 3.75
CA ASP A 61 7.10 -8.00 4.96
C ASP A 61 8.56 -7.63 4.65
N ALA A 62 9.03 -6.51 5.20
CA ALA A 62 10.42 -6.09 5.09
C ALA A 62 11.00 -5.66 6.44
N GLY A 63 12.31 -5.87 6.59
CA GLY A 63 13.04 -5.51 7.82
C GLY A 63 13.39 -4.02 7.94
N GLN A 64 13.42 -3.29 6.82
CA GLN A 64 13.67 -1.85 6.80
C GLN A 64 12.48 -1.12 6.16
N ASP A 65 12.29 -1.32 4.86
CA ASP A 65 11.33 -0.57 4.06
C ASP A 65 10.77 -1.41 2.89
N ILE A 66 9.57 -1.01 2.44
CA ILE A 66 8.94 -1.49 1.21
C ILE A 66 8.67 -0.24 0.37
N GLU A 67 9.27 -0.18 -0.82
CA GLU A 67 9.05 0.89 -1.79
C GLU A 67 8.31 0.33 -3.01
N ILE A 68 7.17 0.94 -3.34
CA ILE A 68 6.37 0.61 -4.54
C ILE A 68 6.39 1.83 -5.45
N THR A 69 7.14 1.73 -6.55
CA THR A 69 7.31 2.82 -7.52
C THR A 69 7.00 2.35 -8.92
N SER A 70 6.41 3.24 -9.73
CA SER A 70 6.22 3.03 -11.16
C SER A 70 7.04 4.05 -11.93
N GLY A 71 7.96 3.58 -12.77
CA GLY A 71 8.78 4.46 -13.62
C GLY A 71 7.97 5.10 -14.75
N ALA A 72 6.90 4.42 -15.21
CA ALA A 72 5.95 4.91 -16.19
C ALA A 72 4.60 4.21 -15.98
N GLY A 73 3.50 4.97 -16.03
CA GLY A 73 2.15 4.47 -15.80
C GLY A 73 1.60 4.80 -14.42
N GLU A 74 0.49 4.16 -14.04
CA GLU A 74 -0.19 4.37 -12.77
C GLU A 74 0.04 3.22 -11.77
N ILE A 75 -0.10 3.51 -10.48
CA ILE A 75 -0.20 2.51 -9.42
C ILE A 75 -1.65 2.51 -8.96
N GLN A 76 -2.34 1.38 -9.11
CA GLN A 76 -3.72 1.21 -8.66
C GLN A 76 -3.77 0.22 -7.51
N ILE A 77 -4.47 0.61 -6.43
CA ILE A 77 -4.75 -0.24 -5.27
C ILE A 77 -6.27 -0.32 -5.13
N SER A 78 -6.82 -1.54 -5.13
CA SER A 78 -8.25 -1.79 -5.01
C SER A 78 -8.54 -2.94 -4.06
N SER A 79 -9.63 -2.83 -3.30
CA SER A 79 -10.11 -3.86 -2.38
C SER A 79 -11.63 -4.04 -2.53
N LEU A 80 -12.12 -5.27 -2.33
CA LEU A 80 -13.56 -5.56 -2.32
C LEU A 80 -14.23 -5.10 -1.01
N LEU A 81 -13.51 -5.19 0.11
CA LEU A 81 -14.03 -4.88 1.43
C LEU A 81 -13.40 -3.58 1.94
N ASP A 82 -12.25 -3.71 2.60
CA ASP A 82 -11.55 -2.62 3.26
C ASP A 82 -10.13 -2.45 2.72
N LEU A 83 -9.67 -1.20 2.71
CA LEU A 83 -8.27 -0.83 2.53
C LEU A 83 -7.81 -0.11 3.79
N VAL A 84 -6.96 -0.77 4.57
CA VAL A 84 -6.52 -0.27 5.88
C VAL A 84 -5.06 0.17 5.80
N LEU A 85 -4.82 1.47 5.99
CA LEU A 85 -3.48 2.05 6.08
C LEU A 85 -3.22 2.44 7.55
N ASN A 86 -2.23 1.81 8.18
CA ASN A 86 -1.89 2.03 9.59
C ASN A 86 -0.40 2.33 9.75
N SER A 87 -0.07 3.41 10.46
CA SER A 87 1.31 3.72 10.89
C SER A 87 1.41 3.62 12.41
N LYS A 88 2.42 2.89 12.92
CA LYS A 88 2.58 2.65 14.38
C LYS A 88 3.25 3.82 15.10
N GLN A 89 4.15 4.52 14.42
CA GLN A 89 4.96 5.59 15.01
C GLN A 89 5.04 6.84 14.12
N GLY A 90 4.68 6.74 12.85
CA GLY A 90 4.77 7.83 11.88
C GLY A 90 3.40 8.33 11.43
N ASP A 91 3.43 9.13 10.37
CA ASP A 91 2.27 9.65 9.67
C ASP A 91 1.97 8.86 8.38
N ILE A 92 0.75 9.03 7.86
CA ILE A 92 0.36 8.59 6.51
C ILE A 92 0.21 9.87 5.69
N ARG A 93 1.08 10.04 4.69
CA ARG A 93 1.17 11.28 3.91
C ARG A 93 0.74 11.04 2.47
N PHE A 94 -0.23 11.82 2.02
CA PHE A 94 -0.64 11.88 0.61
C PHE A 94 -0.09 13.18 0.01
N GLU A 95 0.89 13.06 -0.89
CA GLU A 95 1.52 14.20 -1.57
C GLU A 95 1.11 14.20 -3.04
N SER A 96 0.08 14.97 -3.37
CA SER A 96 -0.45 15.11 -4.73
C SER A 96 -1.12 16.47 -4.92
N ASN A 97 -1.33 16.88 -6.18
CA ASN A 97 -2.06 18.11 -6.50
C ASN A 97 -3.56 18.02 -6.15
N SER A 98 -4.11 16.81 -6.10
CA SER A 98 -5.54 16.57 -5.86
C SER A 98 -5.77 15.19 -5.26
N VAL A 99 -6.66 15.12 -4.28
CA VAL A 99 -7.15 13.88 -3.66
C VAL A 99 -8.67 13.84 -3.79
N TYR A 100 -9.21 12.75 -4.33
CA TYR A 100 -10.65 12.58 -4.57
C TYR A 100 -11.24 11.53 -3.64
N LEU A 101 -12.31 11.88 -2.93
CA LEU A 101 -13.11 10.97 -2.09
C LEU A 101 -14.53 10.93 -2.65
N SER A 102 -14.82 9.95 -3.50
CA SER A 102 -16.10 9.79 -4.18
C SER A 102 -17.07 8.90 -3.39
N GLY A 103 -18.38 9.06 -3.62
CA GLY A 103 -19.41 8.19 -3.03
C GLY A 103 -19.80 8.56 -1.59
N LEU A 104 -19.35 9.73 -1.10
CA LEU A 104 -19.79 10.26 0.18
C LEU A 104 -21.27 10.66 0.10
N GLN A 105 -22.08 10.18 1.04
CA GLN A 105 -23.49 10.56 1.11
C GLN A 105 -23.62 12.00 1.64
N PRO A 106 -24.40 12.86 0.98
CA PRO A 106 -24.70 14.17 1.53
C PRO A 106 -25.59 14.01 2.78
N SER A 107 -25.25 14.74 3.84
CA SER A 107 -26.10 14.82 5.03
C SER A 107 -27.31 15.71 4.74
N ASP A 108 -28.50 15.29 5.20
CA ASP A 108 -29.72 16.11 5.16
C ASP A 108 -29.81 17.12 6.32
N GLY A 109 -28.77 17.17 7.16
CA GLY A 109 -28.68 18.07 8.30
C GLY A 109 -29.48 17.64 9.53
N ARG A 110 -30.07 16.43 9.55
CA ARG A 110 -30.82 15.91 10.70
C ARG A 110 -29.91 14.99 11.52
N GLY A 111 -29.45 15.44 12.68
CA GLY A 111 -28.59 14.61 13.53
C GLY A 111 -27.94 15.34 14.71
N SER A 112 -27.02 14.65 15.38
CA SER A 112 -26.14 15.21 16.41
C SER A 112 -25.14 16.20 15.80
N MET A 113 -24.51 17.04 16.65
CA MET A 113 -23.49 17.98 16.19
C MET A 113 -22.32 17.24 15.53
N GLN A 114 -22.04 17.56 14.28
CA GLN A 114 -20.94 16.97 13.50
C GLN A 114 -19.80 17.98 13.33
N TYR A 115 -18.62 17.50 12.94
CA TYR A 115 -17.51 18.36 12.50
C TYR A 115 -17.44 18.34 10.97
N GLN A 116 -17.04 19.46 10.39
CA GLN A 116 -16.66 19.54 8.98
C GLN A 116 -15.17 19.21 8.87
N LEU A 117 -14.79 18.41 7.87
CA LEU A 117 -13.40 18.18 7.52
C LEU A 117 -13.02 19.12 6.38
N CYS A 118 -12.09 20.04 6.64
CA CYS A 118 -11.65 21.07 5.72
C CYS A 118 -10.26 20.73 5.20
N ILE A 119 -9.97 21.10 3.95
CA ILE A 119 -8.64 20.94 3.34
C ILE A 119 -8.05 22.31 3.01
N CYS A 120 -6.85 22.59 3.50
CA CYS A 120 -6.09 23.79 3.14
C CYS A 120 -5.62 23.70 1.68
N GLN A 121 -5.22 24.82 1.08
CA GLN A 121 -4.55 24.80 -0.25
C GLN A 121 -3.23 23.99 -0.24
N SER A 122 -2.60 23.81 0.93
CA SER A 122 -1.43 22.97 1.13
C SER A 122 -1.73 21.46 1.18
N GLY A 123 -3.00 21.05 1.16
CA GLY A 123 -3.42 19.65 1.31
C GLY A 123 -3.55 19.16 2.75
N ARG A 124 -3.16 19.98 3.75
CA ARG A 124 -3.39 19.65 5.17
C ARG A 124 -4.89 19.62 5.48
N LEU A 125 -5.32 18.55 6.16
CA LEU A 125 -6.69 18.36 6.64
C LEU A 125 -6.83 18.90 8.06
N PHE A 126 -7.90 19.63 8.33
CA PHE A 126 -8.24 20.10 9.69
C PHE A 126 -9.76 19.99 9.94
N MET A 127 -10.14 19.86 11.20
CA MET A 127 -11.54 19.79 11.60
C MET A 127 -12.07 21.18 11.97
N ALA A 128 -13.23 21.55 11.45
CA ALA A 128 -13.97 22.75 11.82
C ALA A 128 -15.31 22.38 12.48
N PRO A 129 -15.80 23.15 13.47
CA PRO A 129 -17.17 22.99 13.99
C PRO A 129 -18.20 23.12 12.86
N GLN A 130 -19.31 22.37 12.94
CA GLN A 130 -20.41 22.43 11.96
C GLN A 130 -20.95 23.82 11.63
N SER A 131 -20.86 24.78 12.55
CA SER A 131 -21.36 26.16 12.35
C SER A 131 -20.28 27.15 11.94
N ALA A 132 -19.03 26.71 11.82
CA ALA A 132 -17.91 27.57 11.46
C ALA A 132 -17.59 27.45 9.97
N ASP A 133 -17.06 28.52 9.39
CA ASP A 133 -16.49 28.46 8.05
C ASP A 133 -15.24 27.57 8.06
N CYS A 134 -14.99 26.85 6.96
CA CYS A 134 -13.71 26.13 6.73
C CYS A 134 -12.55 27.13 6.54
N ARG A 135 -12.11 27.74 7.64
CA ARG A 135 -10.99 28.67 7.72
C ARG A 135 -10.14 28.33 8.93
N ALA A 136 -8.84 28.23 8.71
CA ALA A 136 -7.87 28.00 9.77
C ALA A 136 -6.76 29.05 9.71
N ASP A 137 -6.11 29.25 10.85
CA ASP A 137 -4.95 30.12 10.96
C ASP A 137 -3.76 29.56 10.17
N ARG A 138 -2.80 30.46 9.90
CA ARG A 138 -1.54 30.11 9.23
C ARG A 138 -0.82 28.94 9.90
N THR A 139 -0.86 28.83 11.21
CA THR A 139 -0.24 27.71 11.95
C THR A 139 -0.79 26.32 11.60
N ILE A 140 -2.00 26.25 11.05
CA ILE A 140 -2.67 25.00 10.64
C ILE A 140 -2.48 24.76 9.13
N CYS A 141 -2.56 25.81 8.32
CA CYS A 141 -2.52 25.71 6.85
C CYS A 141 -1.16 25.99 6.18
N GLU A 142 -0.15 26.49 6.89
CA GLU A 142 1.24 26.66 6.40
C GLU A 142 2.10 25.38 6.55
#